data_AF-A0A7V7DT74-F1
#
_entry.id   AF-A0A7V7DT74-F1
#
_cell.length_a   1.000
_cell.length_b   1.000
_cell.length_c   1.000
_cell.angle_alpha   90.00
_cell.angle_beta   90.00
_cell.angle_gamma   90.00
#
_symmetry.space_group_name_H-M   'P 1'
#
loop_
_entity.id
_entity.type
_entity.pdbx_description
1 polymer ?
#
loop_
_entity_poly.entity_id
_entity_poly.type
_entity_poly.pdbx_seq_one_letter_code
_entity_poly.pdbx_strand_id
1 'polypeptide(L)'
;MEKMFDGKKTAKLGTKKKPAVVRVQTEERLKEVSSIFEENDWTFVMALAPDEPEDIADLEILLNTPKPVKAETKIGRNEPCPCGSGKKHKKCCGGQ
;
A
#
# COMPACT_ATOMS: atom_id res chain seq x y z
N MET A 1 2.92 20.30 -25.00
CA MET A 1 2.56 18.87 -24.77
C MET A 1 2.57 18.63 -23.27
N GLU A 2 1.52 19.08 -22.60
CA GLU A 2 1.36 18.92 -21.15
C GLU A 2 0.98 17.48 -20.87
N LYS A 3 1.90 16.72 -20.29
CA LYS A 3 1.60 15.38 -19.79
C LYS A 3 0.77 15.54 -18.52
N MET A 4 -0.54 15.65 -18.68
CA MET A 4 -1.50 15.48 -17.60
C MET A 4 -1.43 14.03 -17.14
N PHE A 5 -0.53 13.72 -16.20
CA PHE A 5 -0.66 12.52 -15.40
C PHE A 5 -1.79 12.79 -14.40
N ASP A 6 -3.02 12.47 -14.80
CA ASP A 6 -4.15 12.32 -13.88
C ASP A 6 -3.86 11.07 -13.04
N GLY A 7 -2.87 11.18 -12.15
CA GLY A 7 -2.65 10.26 -11.07
C GLY A 7 -3.79 10.47 -10.09
N LYS A 8 -4.99 10.02 -10.47
CA LYS A 8 -6.10 9.77 -9.55
C LYS A 8 -5.54 8.83 -8.51
N LYS A 9 -5.04 9.41 -7.41
CA LYS A 9 -4.63 8.70 -6.22
C LYS A 9 -5.89 8.01 -5.72
N THR A 10 -6.11 6.78 -6.17
CA THR A 10 -7.18 5.92 -5.69
C THR A 10 -6.93 5.82 -4.19
N ALA A 11 -7.82 6.42 -3.40
CA ALA A 11 -7.69 6.39 -1.95
C ALA A 11 -7.58 4.91 -1.55
N LYS A 12 -6.56 4.59 -0.73
CA LYS A 12 -6.38 3.23 -0.22
C LYS A 12 -7.65 2.86 0.55
N LEU A 13 -8.06 1.59 0.43
CA LEU A 13 -9.09 1.04 1.31
C LEU A 13 -8.71 1.33 2.79
N GLY A 14 -9.70 1.56 3.64
CA GLY A 14 -9.47 1.92 5.05
C GLY A 14 -9.09 3.39 5.29
N THR A 15 -9.09 4.26 4.27
CA THR A 15 -8.86 5.71 4.47
C THR A 15 -10.20 6.46 4.61
N LYS A 16 -10.23 7.66 5.21
CA LYS A 16 -11.42 8.55 5.36
C LYS A 16 -12.33 8.70 4.11
N LYS A 17 -11.82 8.43 2.91
CA LYS A 17 -12.55 8.52 1.62
C LYS A 17 -13.10 7.19 1.10
N LYS A 18 -12.63 6.06 1.62
CA LYS A 18 -13.05 4.70 1.28
C LYS A 18 -12.99 3.83 2.55
N PRO A 19 -14.01 3.92 3.43
CA PRO A 19 -14.06 3.06 4.59
C PRO A 19 -14.20 1.60 4.13
N ALA A 20 -13.55 0.69 4.83
CA ALA A 20 -13.72 -0.73 4.60
C ALA A 20 -15.13 -1.13 5.04
N VAL A 21 -15.89 -1.77 4.15
CA VAL A 21 -17.21 -2.30 4.52
C VAL A 21 -17.00 -3.74 4.93
N VAL A 22 -17.26 -4.06 6.19
CA VAL A 22 -17.12 -5.42 6.71
C VAL A 22 -18.46 -5.88 7.25
N ARG A 23 -18.90 -7.05 6.78
CA ARG A 23 -20.11 -7.71 7.25
C ARG A 23 -19.71 -8.94 8.05
N VAL A 24 -20.05 -8.96 9.32
CA VAL A 24 -19.74 -10.07 10.25
C VAL A 24 -21.03 -10.73 10.71
N GLN A 25 -21.03 -12.07 10.75
CA GLN A 25 -22.19 -12.84 11.24
C GLN A 25 -22.19 -12.98 12.76
N THR A 26 -21.04 -12.90 13.41
CA THR A 26 -20.88 -13.18 14.83
C THR A 26 -20.19 -12.05 15.60
N GLU A 27 -20.52 -11.96 16.89
CA GLU A 27 -19.95 -11.00 17.83
C GLU A 27 -18.45 -11.23 18.04
N GLU A 28 -18.01 -12.49 17.94
CA GLU A 28 -16.59 -12.86 18.04
C GLU A 28 -15.78 -12.29 16.87
N ARG A 29 -16.32 -12.39 15.66
CA ARG A 29 -15.70 -11.81 14.47
C ARG A 29 -15.66 -10.30 14.54
N LEU A 30 -16.69 -9.67 15.09
CA LEU A 30 -16.73 -8.22 15.29
C LEU A 30 -15.57 -7.72 16.15
N LYS A 31 -15.21 -8.47 17.21
CA LYS A 31 -14.13 -8.12 18.13
C LYS A 31 -12.73 -8.31 17.53
N GLU A 32 -12.54 -9.36 16.73
CA GLU A 32 -11.29 -9.61 16.03
C GLU A 32 -11.04 -8.55 14.95
N VAL A 33 -12.07 -8.28 14.14
CA VAL A 33 -12.12 -7.23 13.13
C VAL A 33 -11.82 -5.89 13.78
N SER A 34 -12.58 -5.46 14.80
CA SER A 34 -12.39 -4.15 15.44
C SER A 34 -10.95 -3.91 15.90
N SER A 35 -10.32 -4.93 16.50
CA SER A 35 -8.92 -4.84 16.95
C SER A 35 -7.93 -4.65 15.80
N ILE A 36 -8.13 -5.33 14.67
CA ILE A 36 -7.27 -5.20 13.49
C ILE A 36 -7.44 -3.82 12.85
N PHE A 37 -8.68 -3.34 12.76
CA PHE A 37 -8.97 -2.03 12.18
C PHE A 37 -8.42 -0.88 13.03
N GLU A 38 -8.46 -0.97 14.36
CA GLU A 38 -7.85 0.00 15.26
C GLU A 38 -6.31 -0.02 15.18
N GLU A 39 -5.69 -1.20 15.18
CA GLU A 39 -4.23 -1.32 15.11
C GLU A 39 -3.66 -0.69 13.82
N ASN A 40 -4.42 -0.77 12.73
CA ASN A 40 -4.02 -0.26 11.43
C ASN A 40 -4.54 1.15 11.11
N ASP A 41 -5.23 1.82 12.05
CA ASP A 41 -5.88 3.14 11.87
C ASP A 41 -6.80 3.16 10.64
N TRP A 42 -7.52 2.07 10.39
CA TRP A 42 -8.41 1.92 9.25
C TRP A 42 -9.84 2.32 9.60
N THR A 43 -10.43 3.16 8.77
CA THR A 43 -11.85 3.49 8.88
C THR A 43 -12.67 2.31 8.34
N PHE A 44 -13.57 1.75 9.15
CA PHE A 44 -14.48 0.68 8.74
C PHE A 44 -15.93 0.99 9.11
N VAL A 45 -16.85 0.40 8.34
CA VAL A 45 -18.28 0.40 8.63
C VAL A 45 -18.68 -1.06 8.82
N MET A 46 -19.00 -1.42 10.06
CA MET A 46 -19.49 -2.76 10.39
C MET A 46 -21.03 -2.78 10.32
N ALA A 47 -21.57 -3.83 9.70
CA ALA A 47 -23.00 -4.13 9.72
C ALA A 47 -23.20 -5.57 10.18
N LEU A 48 -24.07 -5.75 11.18
CA LEU A 48 -24.41 -7.05 11.73
C LEU A 48 -25.66 -7.56 11.00
N ALA A 49 -25.45 -8.43 10.01
CA ALA A 49 -26.49 -8.98 9.14
C ALA A 49 -26.37 -10.51 9.13
N PRO A 50 -27.09 -11.24 9.99
CA PRO A 50 -26.93 -12.70 10.16
C PRO A 50 -27.49 -13.53 9.00
N ASP A 51 -28.21 -12.93 8.06
CA ASP A 51 -28.87 -13.60 6.91
C ASP A 51 -28.08 -13.43 5.59
N GLU A 52 -27.07 -12.56 5.58
CA GLU A 52 -26.24 -12.31 4.40
C GLU A 52 -24.85 -12.96 4.56
N PRO A 53 -24.21 -13.37 3.44
CA PRO A 53 -22.86 -13.93 3.48
C PRO A 53 -21.87 -12.93 4.08
N GLU A 54 -20.95 -13.44 4.89
CA GLU A 54 -19.85 -12.66 5.46
C GLU A 54 -19.01 -12.08 4.33
N ASP A 55 -18.83 -10.76 4.34
CA ASP A 55 -18.00 -10.06 3.36
C ASP A 55 -16.79 -9.48 4.10
N ILE A 56 -15.73 -10.28 4.13
CA ILE A 56 -14.39 -9.94 4.66
C ILE A 56 -13.40 -9.63 3.54
N ALA A 57 -13.86 -9.53 2.29
CA ALA A 57 -13.01 -9.32 1.13
C ALA A 57 -12.16 -8.05 1.29
N ASP A 58 -12.74 -6.99 1.85
CA ASP A 58 -12.04 -5.75 2.16
C ASP A 58 -10.89 -5.94 3.17
N LEU A 59 -11.09 -6.77 4.19
CA LEU A 59 -10.05 -7.10 5.18
C LEU A 59 -8.90 -7.89 4.52
N GLU A 60 -9.22 -8.88 3.70
CA GLU A 60 -8.22 -9.67 2.98
C GLU A 60 -7.41 -8.81 1.99
N ILE A 61 -8.06 -7.89 1.27
CA ILE A 61 -7.41 -6.97 0.34
C ILE A 61 -6.45 -6.02 1.09
N LEU A 62 -6.82 -5.60 2.29
CA LEU A 62 -5.99 -4.73 3.12
C LEU A 62 -4.73 -5.46 3.63
N LEU A 63 -4.89 -6.70 4.10
CA LEU A 63 -3.78 -7.55 4.55
C LEU A 63 -2.84 -7.95 3.40
N ASN A 64 -3.38 -8.18 2.21
CA ASN A 64 -2.62 -8.63 1.05
C ASN A 64 -2.11 -7.49 0.15
N THR A 65 -2.25 -6.22 0.56
CA THR A 65 -1.75 -5.09 -0.24
C THR A 65 -0.21 -5.13 -0.30
N PRO A 66 0.41 -5.33 -1.48
CA PRO A 66 1.86 -5.36 -1.58
C PRO A 66 2.41 -3.96 -1.26
N LYS A 67 3.30 -3.88 -0.27
CA LYS A 67 4.01 -2.63 0.03
C LYS A 67 4.80 -2.20 -1.21
N PRO A 68 4.69 -0.93 -1.66
CA PRO A 68 5.47 -0.48 -2.80
C PRO A 68 6.96 -0.63 -2.48
N VAL A 69 7.64 -1.47 -3.24
CA VAL A 69 9.10 -1.63 -3.14
C VAL A 69 9.70 -0.27 -3.49
N LYS A 70 10.34 0.37 -2.50
CA LYS A 70 11.17 1.55 -2.77
C LYS A 70 12.30 1.07 -3.65
N ALA A 71 12.27 1.42 -4.93
CA ALA A 71 13.42 1.24 -5.80
C ALA A 71 14.58 1.98 -5.14
N GLU A 72 15.61 1.24 -4.78
CA GLU A 72 16.89 1.80 -4.36
C GLU A 72 17.33 2.84 -5.39
N THR A 73 17.77 4.01 -4.89
CA THR A 73 18.26 5.11 -5.71
C THR A 73 19.41 4.60 -6.56
N LYS A 74 19.12 4.29 -7.83
CA LYS A 74 20.13 3.94 -8.82
C LYS A 74 21.16 5.06 -8.84
N ILE A 75 22.42 4.72 -8.59
CA ILE A 75 23.50 5.70 -8.59
C ILE A 75 23.49 6.48 -9.91
N GLY A 76 23.41 7.80 -9.80
CA GLY A 76 23.38 8.68 -10.96
C GLY A 76 24.63 8.50 -11.81
N ARG A 77 24.53 8.53 -13.14
CA ARG A 77 25.69 8.38 -14.05
C ARG A 77 26.85 9.35 -13.75
N ASN A 78 26.57 10.50 -13.13
CA ASN A 78 27.59 11.49 -12.78
C ASN A 78 28.12 11.40 -11.33
N GLU A 79 27.50 10.59 -10.47
CA GLU A 79 27.92 10.36 -9.08
C GLU A 79 29.28 9.62 -9.03
N PRO A 80 30.08 9.77 -7.97
CA PRO A 80 31.31 9.00 -7.79
C PRO A 80 31.01 7.50 -7.78
N CYS A 81 31.78 6.72 -8.54
CA CYS A 81 31.61 5.27 -8.62
C CYS A 81 31.83 4.62 -7.25
N PRO A 82 30.93 3.72 -6.80
CA PRO A 82 31.06 3.05 -5.51
C PRO A 82 32.21 2.02 -5.51
N CYS A 83 32.77 1.72 -6.67
CA CYS A 83 33.94 0.87 -6.89
C CYS A 83 35.27 1.46 -6.40
N GLY A 84 35.27 2.63 -5.73
CA GLY A 84 36.47 3.25 -5.17
C GLY A 84 37.42 3.88 -6.20
N SER A 85 37.06 3.90 -7.49
CA SER A 85 37.93 4.41 -8.56
C SER A 85 38.06 5.94 -8.62
N GLY A 86 37.33 6.70 -7.79
CA GLY A 86 37.30 8.18 -7.83
C GLY A 86 36.72 8.79 -9.13
N LYS A 87 36.28 7.96 -10.07
CA LYS A 87 35.70 8.35 -11.37
C LYS A 87 34.18 8.41 -11.28
N LYS A 88 33.54 9.23 -12.11
CA LYS A 88 32.08 9.27 -12.26
C LYS A 88 31.56 7.90 -12.73
N HIS A 89 30.40 7.44 -12.22
CA HIS A 89 29.83 6.13 -12.50
C HIS A 89 29.78 5.81 -14.01
N LYS A 90 29.41 6.77 -14.87
CA LYS A 90 29.40 6.64 -16.34
C LYS A 90 30.77 6.39 -16.99
N LYS A 91 31.87 6.78 -16.34
CA LYS A 91 33.26 6.59 -16.81
C LYS A 91 33.94 5.39 -16.14
N CYS A 92 33.19 4.59 -15.39
CA CYS A 92 33.68 3.42 -14.67
C CYS A 92 32.68 2.26 -14.85
N CYS A 93 32.01 1.80 -13.79
CA CYS A 93 31.11 0.65 -13.85
C CYS A 93 29.85 0.85 -14.73
N GLY A 94 29.42 2.08 -14.97
CA GLY A 94 28.23 2.42 -15.77
C GLY A 94 28.53 2.77 -17.24
N GLY A 95 29.69 2.36 -17.75
CA GLY A 95 30.15 2.66 -19.10
C GLY A 95 29.31 1.99 -20.19
N GLN A 96 28.38 2.77 -20.76
CA GLN A 96 27.89 2.63 -22.13
C GLN A 96 27.94 4.02 -22.76
#